data_AF-A0A952L371-F1
#
_entry.id   AF-A0A952L371-F1
#
_cell.length_a   1.000
_cell.length_b   1.000
_cell.length_c   1.000
_cell.angle_alpha   90.00
_cell.angle_beta   90.00
_cell.angle_gamma   90.00
#
_symmetry.space_group_name_H-M   'P 1'
#
loop_
_entity.id
_entity.type
_entity.pdbx_description
1 polymer ?
#
loop_
_entity_poly.entity_id
_entity_poly.type
_entity_poly.pdbx_seq_one_letter_code
_entity_poly.pdbx_strand_id
1 'polypeptide(L)' 'MDDDLPRPRGDAASKLSGESLDSYSLEELDTRVQLLEDEIARVVSHRNKAAAHRAAADSLFKPPSGGTTPP' A
#
# COMPACT_ATOMS: atom_id res chain seq x y z
N MET A 1 2.16 -0.69 -24.64
CA MET A 1 3.63 -0.64 -24.63
C MET A 1 3.99 0.77 -24.25
N ASP A 2 4.48 0.97 -23.02
CA ASP A 2 5.27 2.11 -22.52
C ASP A 2 5.47 1.94 -20.99
N ASP A 3 5.84 0.73 -20.56
CA ASP A 3 5.99 0.37 -19.14
C ASP A 3 7.48 0.25 -18.73
N ASP A 4 8.39 0.80 -19.55
CA ASP A 4 9.84 0.68 -19.38
C ASP A 4 10.51 2.05 -19.20
N LEU A 5 9.80 2.99 -18.56
CA LEU A 5 10.46 4.17 -18.02
C LEU A 5 11.23 3.74 -16.75
N PRO A 6 12.51 4.13 -16.60
CA PRO A 6 13.24 3.88 -15.37
C PRO A 6 12.44 4.46 -14.21
N ARG A 7 11.97 3.59 -13.31
CA ARG A 7 11.27 4.05 -12.10
C ARG A 7 12.21 5.03 -11.39
N PRO A 8 11.76 6.27 -11.10
CA PRO A 8 12.57 7.24 -10.39
C PRO A 8 13.21 6.57 -9.17
N ARG A 9 14.53 6.71 -9.00
CA ARG A 9 15.23 6.16 -7.85
C ARG A 9 14.64 6.79 -6.57
N GLY A 10 14.08 5.95 -5.71
CA GLY A 10 13.40 6.33 -4.47
C GLY A 10 11.88 6.42 -4.63
N ASP A 11 11.15 5.58 -3.89
CA ASP A 11 9.70 5.76 -3.75
C ASP A 11 9.38 7.06 -3.00
N ALA A 12 8.12 7.51 -3.11
CA ALA A 12 7.70 8.78 -2.51
C ALA A 12 7.90 8.81 -0.98
N ALA A 13 7.74 7.67 -0.30
CA ALA A 13 7.95 7.57 1.15
C ALA A 13 9.42 7.76 1.54
N SER A 14 10.33 7.17 0.77
CA SER A 14 11.78 7.32 0.95
C SER A 14 12.23 8.77 0.78
N LYS A 15 11.63 9.49 -0.18
CA LYS A 15 11.88 10.93 -0.39
C LYS A 15 11.36 11.76 0.78
N LEU A 16 10.15 11.46 1.24
CA LEU A 16 9.52 12.13 2.38
C LEU A 16 10.36 11.99 3.66
N SER A 17 10.91 10.80 3.93
CA SER A 17 11.74 10.54 5.11
C SER A 17 13.10 11.23 5.09
N GLY A 18 13.58 11.62 3.91
CA GLY A 18 14.87 12.31 3.74
C GLY A 18 14.79 13.83 3.78
N GLU A 19 13.58 14.39 3.87
CA GLU A 19 13.37 15.84 3.91
C GLU A 19 13.74 16.42 5.28
N SER A 20 14.55 17.50 5.30
CA SER A 20 14.82 18.22 6.55
C SER A 20 13.57 18.99 6.99
N LEU A 21 13.27 18.89 8.28
CA LEU A 21 12.15 19.58 8.93
C LEU A 21 12.60 20.86 9.67
N ASP A 22 13.90 21.18 9.66
CA ASP A 22 14.48 22.22 10.52
C ASP A 22 13.99 23.64 10.17
N SER A 23 13.52 23.85 8.94
CA SER A 23 12.98 25.14 8.47
C SER A 23 11.47 25.30 8.68
N TYR A 24 10.77 24.25 9.12
CA TYR A 24 9.32 24.27 9.26
C TYR A 24 8.92 24.88 10.60
N SER A 25 7.87 25.69 10.58
CA SER A 25 7.16 26.11 11.79
C SER A 25 6.29 24.97 12.36
N LEU A 26 5.86 25.10 13.61
CA LEU A 26 4.97 24.11 14.26
C LEU A 26 3.66 23.93 13.48
N GLU A 27 3.04 25.01 12.99
CA GLU A 27 1.80 24.94 12.22
C GLU A 27 1.97 24.21 10.88
N GLU A 28 3.11 24.42 10.21
CA GLU A 28 3.43 23.69 8.98
C GLU A 28 3.69 22.21 9.26
N LEU A 29 4.32 21.88 10.38
CA LEU A 29 4.50 20.49 10.82
C LEU A 29 3.16 19.82 11.13
N ASP A 30 2.27 20.50 11.87
CA ASP A 30 0.93 19.98 12.18
C ASP A 30 0.11 19.73 10.91
N THR A 31 0.14 20.70 9.98
CA THR A 31 -0.51 20.56 8.67
C THR A 31 0.05 19.36 7.90
N ARG A 32 1.37 19.18 7.90
CA ARG A 32 2.03 18.05 7.24
C ARG A 32 1.64 16.73 7.87
N VAL A 33 1.60 16.64 9.20
CA VAL A 33 1.16 15.44 9.93
C VAL A 33 -0.27 15.07 9.53
N GLN A 34 -1.20 16.02 9.54
CA GLN A 34 -2.60 15.76 9.17
C GLN A 34 -2.72 15.18 7.76
N LEU A 35 -2.01 15.75 6.78
CA LEU A 35 -2.02 15.26 5.40
C LEU A 35 -1.46 13.82 5.29
N LEU A 36 -0.42 13.51 6.06
CA LEU A 36 0.18 12.17 6.04
C LEU A 36 -0.72 11.13 6.71
N GLU A 37 -1.41 11.49 7.79
CA GLU A 37 -2.39 10.61 8.44
C GLU A 37 -3.56 10.29 7.50
N ASP A 38 -4.08 11.31 6.80
CA ASP A 38 -5.13 11.13 5.80
C ASP A 38 -4.65 10.19 4.67
N GLU A 39 -3.40 10.36 4.22
CA GLU A 39 -2.82 9.49 3.20
C GLU A 39 -2.66 8.05 3.68
N ILE A 40 -2.20 7.85 4.92
CA ILE A 40 -2.11 6.52 5.54
C ILE A 40 -3.50 5.87 5.58
N ALA A 41 -4.54 6.61 5.99
CA ALA A 41 -5.91 6.11 6.02
C ALA A 41 -6.39 5.68 4.63
N ARG A 42 -6.10 6.48 3.59
CA ARG A 42 -6.41 6.15 2.19
C ARG A 42 -5.71 4.87 1.74
N VAL A 43 -4.41 4.74 2.00
CA VAL A 43 -3.61 3.56 1.62
C VAL A 43 -4.10 2.30 2.33
N VAL A 44 -4.36 2.38 3.64
CA VAL A 44 -4.90 1.26 4.43
C VAL A 44 -6.26 0.82 3.90
N SER A 45 -7.16 1.76 3.61
CA SER A 45 -8.47 1.46 3.02
C SER A 45 -8.35 0.73 1.69
N HIS A 46 -7.46 1.19 0.80
CA HIS A 46 -7.22 0.55 -0.48
C HIS A 46 -6.64 -0.87 -0.32
N ARG A 47 -5.63 -1.03 0.56
CA ARG A 47 -5.03 -2.34 0.88
C ARG A 47 -6.08 -3.33 1.36
N ASN A 48 -6.95 -2.90 2.27
CA ASN A 48 -7.99 -3.77 2.84
C ASN A 48 -9.00 -4.22 1.80
N LYS A 49 -9.41 -3.31 0.88
CA LYS A 49 -10.26 -3.67 -0.26
C LYS A 49 -9.57 -4.70 -1.16
N ALA A 50 -8.31 -4.48 -1.52
CA ALA A 50 -7.54 -5.42 -2.34
C ALA A 50 -7.38 -6.80 -1.66
N ALA A 51 -7.14 -6.83 -0.34
CA ALA A 51 -7.05 -8.07 0.43
C ALA A 51 -8.39 -8.83 0.45
N ALA A 52 -9.51 -8.11 0.60
CA ALA A 52 -10.85 -8.72 0.56
C ALA A 52 -11.15 -9.32 -0.83
N HIS A 53 -10.77 -8.63 -1.92
CA HIS A 53 -10.90 -9.17 -3.26
C HIS A 53 -10.08 -10.45 -3.46
N ARG A 54 -8.84 -10.48 -2.96
CA ARG A 54 -8.00 -11.67 -3.02
C ARG A 54 -8.60 -12.84 -2.23
N ALA A 55 -9.06 -12.62 -1.01
CA ALA A 55 -9.67 -13.66 -0.18
C ALA A 55 -10.96 -14.23 -0.81
N ALA A 56 -11.76 -13.38 -1.46
CA ALA A 56 -12.93 -13.81 -2.22
C ALA A 56 -12.53 -14.68 -3.42
N ALA A 57 -11.50 -14.27 -4.19
CA ALA A 57 -10.98 -15.07 -5.29
C ALA A 57 -10.42 -16.43 -4.82
N ASP A 58 -9.61 -16.44 -3.76
CA ASP A 58 -9.04 -17.66 -3.20
C ASP A 58 -10.15 -18.65 -2.77
N SER A 59 -11.28 -18.15 -2.25
CA SER A 59 -12.43 -18.99 -1.87
C SER A 59 -13.18 -19.56 -3.08
N LEU A 60 -13.23 -18.84 -4.20
CA LEU A 60 -13.87 -19.30 -5.44
C LEU A 60 -13.01 -20.31 -6.22
N PHE A 61 -11.69 -20.18 -6.14
CA PHE A 61 -10.75 -20.97 -6.95
C PHE A 61 -9.98 -22.04 -6.16
N LYS A 62 -10.28 -22.24 -4.86
CA LYS A 62 -9.66 -23.31 -4.08
C LYS A 62 -10.09 -24.68 -4.64
N PRO A 63 -9.15 -25.57 -5.03
CA PRO A 63 -9.51 -26.90 -5.47
C PRO A 63 -10.18 -27.67 -4.32
N PRO A 64 -11.20 -28.51 -4.60
CA PRO A 64 -11.85 -29.30 -3.57
C PRO A 64 -10.80 -30.19 -2.90
N SER A 65 -10.55 -29.95 -1.62
CA SER A 65 -9.73 -30.82 -0.78
C SER A 65 -10.47 -32.14 -0.61
N GLY A 66 -10.23 -33.09 -1.51
CA GLY A 66 -10.95 -34.37 -1.49
C GLY A 66 -10.66 -35.26 -2.70
N GLY A 67 -9.38 -35.52 -2.97
CA GLY A 67 -8.93 -36.56 -3.89
C GLY A 67 -8.04 -37.57 -3.16
N THR A 68 -8.49 -38.11 -2.03
CA THR A 68 -7.86 -39.29 -1.43
C THR A 68 -8.34 -40.50 -2.23
N THR A 69 -7.49 -41.00 -3.13
CA THR A 69 -7.61 -42.37 -3.63
C THR A 69 -6.94 -43.28 -2.58
N PRO A 70 -7.70 -44.12 -1.82
CA PRO A 70 -7.07 -45.16 -1.00
C PRO A 70 -6.54 -46.28 -1.92
N PRO A 71 -5.60 -47.12 -1.45
CA PRO A 71 -4.77 -47.98 -2.29
C PRO A 71 -5.54 -49.03 -3.12
#